data_AF-A0A1E4IGR1-F1
#
_entry.id   AF-A0A1E4IGR1-F1
#
_cell.length_a   1.000
_cell.length_b   1.000
_cell.length_c   1.000
_cell.angle_alpha   90.00
_cell.angle_beta   90.00
_cell.angle_gamma   90.00
#
_symmetry.space_group_name_H-M   'P 1'
#
loop_
_entity.id
_entity.type
_entity.pdbx_description
1 polymer ?
#
loop_
_entity_poly.entity_id
_entity_poly.type
_entity_poly.pdbx_seq_one_letter_code
_entity_poly.pdbx_strand_id
1 'polypeptide(L)'
;MTYGDQDPLWRLRHALAGVALALLASVLLAALAGRALGDLFGDSYGLRLSIYLALLLYVITGAVLLFMRVAQHETRPLSAARALRWLASLWLWPLLLRTGGPDRR
;
A
#
# COMPACT_ATOMS: atom_id res chain seq x y z
N MET A 1 -19.57 25.04 -12.69
CA MET A 1 -18.58 24.00 -13.06
C MET A 1 -17.21 24.59 -12.80
N THR A 2 -16.61 24.33 -11.64
CA THR A 2 -15.30 24.87 -11.26
C THR A 2 -14.20 24.07 -11.98
N TYR A 3 -13.22 24.74 -12.57
CA TYR A 3 -12.12 24.14 -13.36
C TYR A 3 -11.42 22.95 -12.67
N GLY A 4 -11.40 22.93 -11.32
CA GLY A 4 -10.86 21.83 -10.52
C GLY A 4 -11.59 20.49 -10.61
N ASP A 5 -12.85 20.43 -11.07
CA ASP A 5 -13.58 19.15 -11.23
C ASP A 5 -13.10 18.34 -12.45
N GLN A 6 -12.36 18.96 -13.37
CA GLN A 6 -11.81 18.30 -14.55
C GLN A 6 -10.37 17.79 -14.34
N ASP A 7 -9.74 18.08 -13.19
CA ASP A 7 -8.39 17.59 -12.89
C ASP A 7 -8.44 16.11 -12.42
N PRO A 8 -7.81 15.18 -13.15
CA PRO A 8 -7.80 13.76 -12.78
C PRO A 8 -7.16 13.51 -11.41
N LEU A 9 -6.18 14.32 -10.98
CA LEU A 9 -5.54 14.16 -9.68
C LEU A 9 -6.48 14.57 -8.54
N TRP A 10 -7.26 15.62 -8.74
CA TRP A 10 -8.22 16.11 -7.74
C TRP A 10 -9.33 15.08 -7.47
N ARG A 11 -9.80 14.38 -8.50
CA ARG A 11 -10.74 13.26 -8.36
C ARG A 11 -10.16 12.10 -7.54
N LEU A 12 -8.86 11.85 -7.69
CA LEU A 12 -8.13 10.77 -7.01
C LEU A 12 -7.56 11.17 -5.64
N ARG A 13 -7.72 12.42 -5.18
CA ARG A 13 -7.11 12.93 -3.95
C ARG A 13 -7.35 12.03 -2.74
N HIS A 14 -8.54 11.43 -2.63
CA HIS A 14 -8.89 10.55 -1.52
C HIS A 14 -8.19 9.20 -1.60
N ALA A 15 -8.06 8.63 -2.80
CA ALA A 15 -7.29 7.41 -3.01
C ALA A 15 -5.80 7.67 -2.75
N LEU A 16 -5.26 8.77 -3.28
CA LEU A 16 -3.87 9.20 -3.09
C LEU A 16 -3.52 9.37 -1.61
N ALA A 17 -4.33 10.12 -0.85
CA ALA A 17 -4.08 10.27 0.58
C ALA A 17 -4.27 8.95 1.36
N GLY A 18 -5.17 8.07 0.93
CA GLY A 18 -5.36 6.76 1.55
C GLY A 18 -4.13 5.87 1.39
N VAL A 19 -3.59 5.81 0.17
CA VAL A 19 -2.34 5.11 -0.13
C VAL A 19 -1.16 5.76 0.58
N ALA A 20 -1.05 7.08 0.58
CA ALA A 20 0.05 7.78 1.24
C ALA A 20 0.08 7.50 2.75
N LEU A 21 -1.07 7.58 3.42
CA LEU A 21 -1.19 7.24 4.85
C LEU A 21 -0.84 5.77 5.10
N ALA A 22 -1.31 4.86 4.26
CA ALA A 22 -1.01 3.44 4.37
C ALA A 22 0.48 3.13 4.13
N LEU A 23 1.12 3.81 3.18
CA LEU A 23 2.56 3.69 2.92
C LEU A 23 3.38 4.20 4.10
N LEU A 24 3.04 5.36 4.65
CA LEU A 24 3.72 5.92 5.82
C LEU A 24 3.63 4.96 7.02
N ALA A 25 2.44 4.42 7.29
CA ALA A 25 2.27 3.40 8.32
C ALA A 25 3.05 2.12 8.00
N SER A 26 3.11 1.71 6.73
CA SER A 26 3.85 0.52 6.29
C SER A 26 5.35 0.65 6.46
N VAL A 27 5.93 1.85 6.33
CA VAL A 27 7.36 2.08 6.60
C VAL A 27 7.70 1.73 8.05
N LEU A 28 6.87 2.19 9.00
CA LEU A 28 7.06 1.89 10.42
C LEU A 28 6.88 0.39 10.71
N LEU A 29 5.86 -0.23 10.12
CA LEU A 29 5.63 -1.66 10.26
C LEU A 29 6.76 -2.50 9.64
N ALA A 30 7.28 -2.10 8.48
CA ALA A 30 8.41 -2.75 7.84
C ALA A 30 9.68 -2.64 8.70
N ALA A 31 9.92 -1.52 9.36
CA ALA A 31 11.04 -1.35 10.27
C ALA A 31 10.91 -2.26 11.51
N LEU A 32 9.72 -2.29 12.12
CA LEU A 32 9.43 -3.18 13.25
C LEU A 32 9.57 -4.65 12.87
N ALA A 33 9.02 -5.05 11.71
CA ALA A 33 9.13 -6.40 11.19
C ALA A 33 10.57 -6.75 10.81
N GLY A 34 11.32 -5.85 10.17
CA GLY A 34 12.72 -6.05 9.81
C GLY A 34 13.62 -6.27 11.03
N ARG A 35 13.39 -5.52 12.11
CA ARG A 35 14.02 -5.77 13.40
C ARG A 35 13.63 -7.13 13.96
N ALA A 36 12.33 -7.39 14.13
CA ALA A 36 11.85 -8.62 14.76
C ALA A 36 12.30 -9.89 14.01
N LEU A 37 12.21 -9.89 12.68
CA LEU A 37 12.67 -11.00 11.85
C LEU A 37 14.20 -11.12 11.88
N GLY A 38 14.93 -10.00 11.81
CA GLY A 38 16.38 -10.02 11.97
C GLY A 38 16.79 -10.66 13.29
N ASP A 39 16.17 -10.27 14.41
CA ASP A 39 16.43 -10.83 15.74
C ASP A 39 16.18 -12.35 15.80
N LEU A 40 15.20 -12.86 15.05
CA LEU A 40 14.87 -14.28 14.99
C LEU A 40 15.85 -15.10 14.14
N PHE A 41 16.39 -14.53 13.06
CA PHE A 41 17.23 -15.25 12.09
C PHE A 41 18.73 -14.98 12.26
N GLY A 42 19.12 -13.91 12.96
CA GLY A 42 20.51 -13.59 13.27
C GLY A 42 20.72 -12.16 13.72
N ASP A 43 21.54 -11.97 14.76
CA ASP A 43 21.81 -10.66 15.35
C ASP A 43 22.82 -9.82 14.56
N SER A 44 22.54 -9.58 13.27
CA SER A 44 23.37 -8.71 12.42
C SER A 44 22.57 -7.53 11.90
N TYR A 45 23.20 -6.35 11.92
CA TYR A 45 22.64 -5.13 11.34
C TYR A 45 22.32 -5.30 9.85
N GLY A 46 23.22 -5.97 9.10
CA GLY A 46 23.04 -6.22 7.67
C GLY A 46 21.78 -7.02 7.36
N LEU A 47 21.44 -8.02 8.18
CA LEU A 47 20.22 -8.82 8.00
C LEU A 47 18.96 -8.01 8.29
N ARG A 48 18.93 -7.26 9.41
CA ARG A 48 17.80 -6.38 9.74
C ARG A 48 17.54 -5.35 8.64
N LEU A 49 18.61 -4.76 8.10
CA LEU A 49 18.55 -3.79 7.01
C LEU A 49 18.05 -4.43 5.72
N SER A 50 18.56 -5.60 5.33
CA SER A 50 18.15 -6.25 4.09
C SER A 50 16.69 -6.70 4.14
N ILE A 51 16.21 -7.21 5.27
CA ILE A 51 14.79 -7.54 5.48
C ILE A 51 13.94 -6.27 5.38
N TYR A 52 14.33 -5.19 6.06
CA TYR A 52 13.62 -3.91 5.97
C TYR A 52 13.51 -3.41 4.52
N LEU A 53 14.62 -3.42 3.76
CA LEU A 53 14.63 -2.99 2.37
C LEU A 53 13.76 -3.90 1.48
N ALA A 54 13.79 -5.22 1.68
CA ALA A 54 12.94 -6.15 0.96
C ALA A 54 11.45 -5.91 1.25
N LEU A 55 11.09 -5.68 2.51
CA LEU A 55 9.71 -5.34 2.90
C LEU A 55 9.28 -3.99 2.34
N LEU A 56 10.18 -2.99 2.33
CA LEU A 56 9.90 -1.68 1.77
C LEU A 56 9.62 -1.76 0.26
N LEU A 57 10.45 -2.49 -0.49
CA LEU A 57 10.20 -2.76 -1.90
C LEU A 57 8.86 -3.49 -2.10
N TYR A 58 8.56 -4.50 -1.29
CA TYR A 58 7.31 -5.25 -1.35
C TYR A 58 6.06 -4.36 -1.19
N VAL A 59 6.04 -3.46 -0.19
CA VAL A 59 4.88 -2.57 0.01
C VAL A 59 4.78 -1.47 -1.04
N ILE A 60 5.91 -0.95 -1.55
CA ILE A 60 5.92 0.00 -2.68
C ILE A 60 5.34 -0.66 -3.93
N THR A 61 5.76 -1.88 -4.25
CA THR A 61 5.21 -2.64 -5.38
C THR A 61 3.70 -2.86 -5.21
N GLY A 62 3.26 -3.28 -4.02
CA GLY A 62 1.84 -3.43 -3.71
C GLY A 62 1.06 -2.14 -3.90
N ALA A 63 1.61 -1.00 -3.47
CA ALA A 63 0.98 0.31 -3.62
C ALA A 63 0.79 0.69 -5.08
N VAL A 64 1.83 0.55 -5.91
CA VAL A 64 1.75 0.85 -7.34
C VAL A 64 0.68 -0.03 -8.01
N LEU A 65 0.73 -1.35 -7.79
CA LEU A 65 -0.17 -2.30 -8.45
C LEU A 65 -1.64 -2.07 -8.05
N LEU A 66 -1.90 -1.87 -6.75
CA LEU A 66 -3.27 -1.64 -6.26
C LEU A 66 -3.77 -0.25 -6.65
N PHE A 67 -2.92 0.77 -6.63
CA PHE A 67 -3.30 2.11 -7.07
C PHE A 67 -3.68 2.13 -8.54
N MET A 68 -2.92 1.45 -9.41
CA MET A 68 -3.27 1.33 -10.84
C MET A 68 -4.64 0.68 -11.05
N ARG A 69 -5.04 -0.29 -10.21
CA ARG A 69 -6.37 -0.92 -10.29
C ARG A 69 -7.50 -0.01 -9.79
N VAL A 70 -7.23 0.82 -8.78
CA VAL A 70 -8.24 1.69 -8.16
C VAL A 70 -8.41 3.02 -8.89
N ALA A 71 -7.37 3.49 -9.59
CA ALA A 71 -7.38 4.77 -10.31
C ALA A 71 -8.54 4.93 -11.30
N GLN A 72 -9.13 3.84 -11.76
CA GLN A 72 -10.26 3.82 -12.69
C GLN A 72 -11.64 3.97 -12.01
N HIS A 73 -11.78 3.69 -10.70
CA HIS A 73 -13.10 3.39 -10.10
C HIS A 73 -13.46 4.08 -8.77
N GLU A 74 -12.55 4.78 -8.08
CA GLU A 74 -12.85 5.21 -6.71
C GLU A 74 -12.75 6.73 -6.47
N THR A 75 -13.91 7.38 -6.28
CA THR A 75 -14.06 8.79 -5.84
C THR A 75 -14.50 8.93 -4.38
N ARG A 76 -14.61 7.80 -3.66
CA ARG A 76 -15.20 7.77 -2.33
C ARG A 76 -14.32 8.51 -1.30
N PRO A 77 -14.92 9.20 -0.32
CA PRO A 77 -14.19 10.00 0.65
C PRO A 77 -13.25 9.15 1.52
N LEU A 78 -12.21 9.81 2.03
CA LEU A 78 -11.28 9.23 3.00
C LEU A 78 -11.99 8.91 4.31
N SER A 79 -11.67 7.75 4.89
CA SER A 79 -12.08 7.38 6.24
C SER A 79 -11.00 6.52 6.89
N ALA A 80 -10.95 6.48 8.22
CA ALA A 80 -9.99 5.66 8.95
C ALA A 80 -10.09 4.18 8.56
N ALA A 81 -11.32 3.66 8.42
CA ALA A 81 -11.56 2.29 7.95
C ALA A 81 -10.98 2.04 6.55
N ARG A 82 -11.07 3.03 5.64
CA ARG A 82 -10.49 2.93 4.30
C ARG A 82 -8.96 2.99 4.32
N ALA A 83 -8.37 3.83 5.17
CA ALA A 83 -6.92 3.86 5.35
C ALA A 83 -6.40 2.49 5.88
N LEU A 84 -7.11 1.89 6.84
CA LEU A 84 -6.78 0.54 7.32
C LEU A 84 -6.95 -0.53 6.24
N ARG A 85 -7.96 -0.42 5.37
CA ARG A 85 -8.11 -1.32 4.22
C ARG A 85 -6.98 -1.16 3.22
N TRP A 86 -6.53 0.07 2.96
CA TRP A 86 -5.36 0.31 2.12
C TRP A 86 -4.13 -0.34 2.73
N LEU A 87 -3.90 -0.13 4.02
CA LEU A 87 -2.82 -0.77 4.76
C LEU A 87 -2.88 -2.29 4.64
N ALA A 88 -4.00 -2.93 4.97
CA ALA A 88 -4.16 -4.37 4.84
C ALA A 88 -3.93 -4.85 3.39
N SER A 89 -4.43 -4.12 2.40
CA SER A 89 -4.24 -4.44 0.99
C SER A 89 -2.78 -4.36 0.56
N LEU A 90 -2.01 -3.38 1.05
CA LEU A 90 -0.56 -3.27 0.79
C LEU A 90 0.24 -4.46 1.30
N TRP A 91 -0.25 -5.16 2.33
CA TRP A 91 0.42 -6.36 2.84
C TRP A 91 -0.10 -7.64 2.20
N LEU A 92 -1.33 -7.64 1.69
CA LEU A 92 -2.01 -8.81 1.12
C LEU A 92 -2.10 -8.77 -0.41
N TRP A 93 -1.47 -7.80 -1.08
CA TRP A 93 -1.60 -7.60 -2.53
C TRP A 93 -1.36 -8.86 -3.38
N PRO A 94 -0.40 -9.77 -3.10
CA PRO A 94 -0.20 -10.93 -3.94
C PRO A 94 -1.42 -11.85 -3.93
N LEU A 95 -2.12 -11.95 -2.79
CA LEU A 95 -3.34 -12.72 -2.65
C LEU A 95 -4.50 -12.04 -3.39
N LEU A 96 -4.62 -10.72 -3.28
CA LEU A 96 -5.65 -9.94 -3.97
C LEU A 96 -5.51 -10.04 -5.50
N LEU A 97 -4.29 -10.10 -6.02
CA LEU A 97 -4.04 -10.30 -7.45
C LEU A 97 -4.46 -11.71 -7.91
N ARG A 98 -4.26 -12.73 -7.07
CA ARG A 98 -4.70 -14.10 -7.37
C ARG A 98 -6.22 -14.23 -7.38
N THR A 99 -6.92 -13.54 -6.48
CA THR A 99 -8.39 -13.58 -6.40
C THR A 99 -9.06 -12.70 -7.43
N GLY A 100 -8.38 -11.67 -7.96
CA GLY A 100 -8.89 -10.75 -8.98
C GLY A 100 -8.61 -11.19 -10.43
N GLY A 101 -8.65 -12.50 -10.71
CA GLY A 101 -8.54 -13.06 -12.06
C GLY A 101 -9.70 -12.65 -12.98
N PRO A 102 -9.51 -12.71 -14.31
CA PRO A 102 -10.39 -12.08 -15.30
C PRO A 102 -11.83 -12.60 -15.20
N ASP A 103 -12.76 -11.66 -15.03
CA ASP A 103 -14.22 -11.78 -15.10
C ASP A 103 -14.87 -13.15 -14.87
N ARG A 104 -15.63 -13.24 -13.77
CA ARG A 104 -16.87 -14.00 -13.79
C ARG A 104 -18.05 -13.03 -13.77
N ARG A 105 -18.52 -12.73 -15.01
CA ARG A 105 -19.87 -12.37 -15.47
C ARG A 105 -20.60 -11.20 -14.83
#